data_AF-A0A5F8GV88-F1
#
_entry.id   AF-A0A5F8GV88-F1
#
_cell.length_a   1.000
_cell.length_b   1.000
_cell.length_c   1.000
_cell.angle_alpha   90.00
_cell.angle_beta   90.00
_cell.angle_gamma   90.00
#
_symmetry.space_group_name_H-M   'P 1'
#
loop_
_entity.id
_entity.type
_entity.pdbx_description
1 polymer ?
#
loop_
_entity_poly.entity_id
_entity_poly.type
_entity_poly.pdbx_seq_one_letter_code
_entity_poly.pdbx_strand_id
1 'polypeptide(L)'
;MKAAAVCLFLMLTLMSTFSEYLFPDLVDCSNPKQSPAADLRLCTMEYNPMCGSNGETYSNKCLFCSAVRKSNDKIKFAHMGEC
;
A
#
# COMPACT_ATOMS: atom_id res chain seq x y z
N MET A 1 7.46 -20.83 -35.99
CA MET A 1 7.17 -19.39 -35.74
C MET A 1 5.95 -19.16 -34.83
N LYS A 2 4.86 -19.93 -34.92
CA LYS A 2 3.68 -19.75 -34.06
C LYS A 2 3.91 -20.15 -32.58
N ALA A 3 4.63 -21.24 -32.33
CA ALA A 3 4.93 -21.69 -30.96
C ALA A 3 5.85 -20.73 -30.18
N ALA A 4 6.83 -20.12 -30.86
CA ALA A 4 7.73 -19.14 -30.24
C ALA A 4 6.99 -17.88 -29.77
N ALA A 5 6.01 -17.41 -30.55
CA ALA A 5 5.16 -16.28 -30.16
C ALA A 5 4.31 -16.62 -28.93
N VAL A 6 3.70 -17.82 -28.89
CA VAL A 6 2.90 -18.29 -27.75
C VAL A 6 3.73 -18.36 -26.47
N CYS A 7 4.95 -18.93 -26.53
CA CYS A 7 5.84 -18.95 -25.38
C CYS A 7 6.23 -17.55 -24.91
N LEU A 8 6.50 -16.61 -25.83
CA LEU A 8 6.85 -15.24 -25.49
C LEU A 8 5.69 -14.51 -24.77
N PHE A 9 4.45 -14.69 -25.24
CA PHE A 9 3.27 -14.14 -24.57
C PHE A 9 3.02 -14.75 -23.19
N LEU A 10 3.22 -16.06 -23.02
CA LEU A 10 3.09 -16.72 -21.71
C LEU A 10 4.13 -16.21 -20.71
N MET A 11 5.39 -16.03 -21.14
CA MET A 11 6.45 -15.51 -20.27
C MET A 11 6.18 -14.05 -19.87
N LEU A 12 5.72 -13.20 -20.80
CA LEU A 12 5.40 -11.80 -20.50
C LEU A 12 4.24 -11.67 -19.51
N THR A 13 3.18 -12.46 -19.65
CA THR A 13 2.05 -12.46 -18.71
C THR A 13 2.43 -12.99 -17.33
N LEU A 14 3.33 -13.97 -17.25
CA LEU A 14 3.92 -14.45 -15.99
C LEU A 14 4.74 -13.35 -15.29
N MET A 15 5.50 -12.53 -16.03
CA MET A 15 6.26 -11.42 -15.45
C MET A 15 5.35 -10.26 -15.01
N SER A 16 4.32 -9.94 -15.79
CA SER A 16 3.35 -8.89 -15.44
C SER A 16 2.54 -9.27 -14.20
N THR A 17 2.11 -10.53 -14.10
CA THR A 17 1.42 -11.03 -12.90
C THR A 17 2.35 -11.13 -11.70
N PHE A 18 3.62 -11.50 -11.89
CA PHE A 18 4.64 -11.49 -10.83
C PHE A 18 4.93 -10.09 -10.29
N SER A 19 4.84 -9.05 -11.14
CA SER A 19 5.00 -7.66 -10.73
C SER A 19 3.89 -7.21 -9.77
N GLU A 20 2.67 -7.74 -9.88
CA GLU A 20 1.59 -7.48 -8.91
C GLU A 20 1.90 -8.10 -7.53
N TYR A 21 2.62 -9.23 -7.51
CA TYR A 21 3.03 -9.93 -6.28
C TYR A 21 4.31 -9.37 -5.64
N LEU A 22 5.13 -8.64 -6.39
CA LEU A 22 6.43 -8.14 -5.91
C LEU A 22 6.33 -6.80 -5.17
N PHE A 23 5.20 -6.08 -5.28
CA PHE A 23 5.00 -4.79 -4.60
C PHE A 23 3.81 -4.78 -3.60
N PRO A 24 3.73 -5.72 -2.64
CA PRO A 24 2.70 -5.69 -1.60
C PRO A 24 2.92 -4.56 -0.57
N ASP A 25 4.15 -4.03 -0.48
CA ASP A 25 4.54 -3.05 0.56
C ASP A 25 4.31 -1.59 0.19
N LEU A 26 3.75 -1.31 -1.00
CA LEU A 26 3.45 0.06 -1.38
C LEU A 26 2.13 0.53 -0.72
N VAL A 27 2.26 1.03 0.50
CA VAL A 27 1.18 1.77 1.17
C VAL A 27 1.03 3.14 0.50
N ASP A 28 0.21 3.20 -0.55
CA ASP A 28 -0.15 4.45 -1.20
C ASP A 28 -1.22 5.20 -0.40
N CYS A 29 -0.86 6.39 0.09
CA CYS A 29 -1.73 7.32 0.83
C CYS A 29 -2.27 8.47 -0.03
N SER A 30 -1.96 8.50 -1.33
CA SER A 30 -2.45 9.50 -2.28
C SER A 30 -3.86 9.19 -2.80
N ASN A 31 -4.35 7.97 -2.56
CA ASN A 31 -5.65 7.52 -3.07
C ASN A 31 -6.84 8.10 -2.27
N PRO A 32 -7.75 8.89 -2.90
CA PRO A 32 -8.87 9.56 -2.23
C PRO A 32 -9.89 8.62 -1.58
N LYS A 33 -9.97 7.35 -2.00
CA LYS A 33 -10.89 6.37 -1.38
C LYS A 33 -10.53 6.03 0.08
N GLN A 34 -9.29 6.32 0.50
CA GLN A 34 -8.85 6.18 1.90
C GLN A 34 -8.89 7.50 2.67
N SER A 35 -9.39 8.57 2.03
CA SER A 35 -9.53 9.88 2.62
C SER A 35 -10.76 10.56 2.05
N PRO A 36 -11.94 10.47 2.70
CA PRO A 36 -13.00 11.39 2.38
C PRO A 36 -12.41 12.80 2.50
N ALA A 37 -12.48 13.53 1.41
CA ALA A 37 -11.91 14.85 1.29
C ALA A 37 -12.48 15.75 2.40
N ALA A 38 -11.59 16.53 3.02
CA ALA A 38 -11.90 17.56 4.01
C ALA A 38 -12.58 17.09 5.31
N ASP A 39 -11.76 17.07 6.36
CA ASP A 39 -12.12 17.37 7.75
C ASP A 39 -12.90 16.36 8.61
N LEU A 40 -13.34 15.23 8.08
CA LEU A 40 -13.79 14.10 8.92
C LEU A 40 -13.08 12.83 8.46
N ARG A 41 -11.91 12.54 9.05
CA ARG A 41 -11.21 11.25 8.88
C ARG A 41 -11.98 10.16 9.62
N LEU A 42 -13.11 9.77 9.06
CA LEU A 42 -13.82 8.57 9.47
C LEU A 42 -13.01 7.36 8.99
N CYS A 43 -12.12 6.88 9.85
CA CYS A 43 -11.51 5.57 9.67
C CYS A 43 -12.47 4.49 10.19
N THR A 44 -12.49 3.35 9.52
CA THR A 44 -13.14 2.15 10.06
C THR A 44 -12.42 1.69 11.33
N MET A 45 -13.09 0.90 12.16
CA MET A 45 -12.52 0.29 13.36
C MET A 45 -11.82 -1.05 13.06
N GLU A 46 -11.46 -1.30 11.80
CA GLU A 46 -10.69 -2.50 11.44
C GLU A 46 -9.31 -2.41 12.09
N TYR A 47 -8.82 -3.54 12.59
CA TYR A 47 -7.51 -3.64 13.19
C TYR A 47 -6.60 -4.45 12.28
N ASN A 48 -5.82 -3.71 11.48
CA ASN A 48 -4.80 -4.19 10.56
C ASN A 48 -3.53 -3.35 10.84
N PRO A 49 -2.79 -3.67 11.92
CA PRO A 49 -1.73 -2.80 12.43
C PRO A 49 -0.58 -2.65 11.43
N MET A 50 0.03 -1.47 11.42
CA MET A 50 1.19 -1.15 10.57
C MET A 50 2.21 -0.31 11.34
N CYS A 51 3.49 -0.57 11.11
CA CYS A 51 4.59 0.16 11.72
C CYS A 51 5.04 1.32 10.81
N GLY A 52 5.13 2.52 11.38
CA GLY A 52 5.71 3.69 10.72
C GLY A 52 7.21 3.82 10.95
N SER A 53 7.90 4.56 10.08
CA SER A 53 9.35 4.84 10.20
C SER A 53 9.73 5.66 11.44
N ASN A 54 8.73 6.18 12.15
CA ASN A 54 8.87 6.84 13.46
C ASN A 54 8.76 5.87 14.64
N GLY A 55 8.60 4.56 14.40
CA GLY A 55 8.46 3.55 15.45
C GLY A 55 7.09 3.52 16.12
N GLU A 56 6.08 4.16 15.52
CA GLU A 56 4.70 4.11 16.02
C GLU A 56 3.86 3.08 15.26
N THR A 57 3.05 2.33 16.00
CA THR A 57 2.03 1.42 15.47
C THR A 57 0.74 2.18 15.16
N TYR A 58 0.21 2.00 13.97
CA TYR A 58 -1.08 2.55 13.54
C TYR A 58 -2.07 1.42 13.33
N SER A 59 -3.24 1.50 13.97
CA SER A 59 -4.22 0.39 14.00
C SER A 59 -4.77 -0.02 12.64
N ASN A 60 -4.71 0.86 11.63
CA ASN A 60 -5.04 0.54 10.24
C ASN A 60 -4.43 1.55 9.26
N LYS A 61 -4.55 1.23 7.96
CA LYS A 61 -4.06 2.05 6.86
C LYS A 61 -4.61 3.48 6.88
N CYS A 62 -5.88 3.67 7.22
CA CYS A 62 -6.48 5.00 7.27
C CYS A 62 -5.82 5.88 8.33
N LEU A 63 -5.59 5.35 9.54
CA LEU A 63 -4.91 6.06 10.63
C LEU A 63 -3.43 6.33 10.31
N PHE A 64 -2.75 5.39 9.65
CA PHE A 64 -1.38 5.61 9.16
C PHE A 64 -1.32 6.73 8.12
N CYS A 65 -2.10 6.65 7.04
CA CYS A 65 -2.13 7.69 6.01
C CYS A 65 -2.58 9.05 6.54
N SER A 66 -3.42 9.04 7.58
CA SER A 66 -3.79 10.21 8.35
C SER A 66 -2.56 10.88 8.99
N ALA A 67 -1.73 10.10 9.69
CA ALA A 67 -0.49 10.56 10.30
C ALA A 67 0.54 11.02 9.27
N VAL A 68 0.72 10.25 8.19
CA VAL A 68 1.61 10.60 7.05
C VAL A 68 1.28 11.99 6.52
N ARG A 69 0.02 12.25 6.15
CA ARG A 69 -0.42 13.57 5.67
C ARG A 69 -0.27 14.67 6.73
N LYS A 70 -0.54 14.38 8.01
CA LYS A 70 -0.35 15.37 9.11
C LYS A 70 1.13 15.71 9.31
N SER A 71 2.02 14.77 9.03
CA SER A 71 3.46 14.93 9.13
C SER A 71 4.10 15.64 7.92
N ASN A 72 3.32 15.99 6.89
CA ASN A 72 3.81 16.38 5.56
C ASN A 72 4.74 15.30 4.97
N ASP A 73 4.24 14.06 4.93
CA ASP A 73 4.91 12.88 4.34
C ASP A 73 6.27 12.51 4.96
N LYS A 74 6.56 12.97 6.18
CA LYS A 74 7.78 12.61 6.92
C LYS A 74 7.76 11.17 7.42
N ILE A 75 6.59 10.68 7.82
CA ILE A 75 6.42 9.28 8.24
C ILE A 75 6.34 8.41 6.98
N LYS A 76 7.17 7.37 6.92
CA LYS A 76 7.18 6.35 5.87
C LYS A 76 6.67 5.03 6.42
N PHE A 77 6.24 4.13 5.55
CA PHE A 77 5.90 2.77 5.95
C PHE A 77 7.18 2.03 6.32
N ALA A 78 7.17 1.29 7.43
CA ALA A 78 8.28 0.45 7.85
C ALA A 78 7.98 -1.02 7.54
N HIS A 79 6.92 -1.58 8.12
CA HIS A 79 6.44 -2.94 7.86
C HIS A 79 4.98 -3.12 8.32
N MET A 80 4.35 -4.22 7.90
CA MET A 80 3.05 -4.65 8.43
C MET A 80 3.19 -5.18 9.86
N GLY A 81 2.14 -5.06 10.66
CA GLY A 81 2.14 -5.42 12.08
C GLY A 81 2.44 -4.24 13.01
N GLU A 82 2.46 -4.50 14.30
CA GLU A 82 2.92 -3.54 15.29
C GLU A 82 4.44 -3.35 15.17
N CYS A 83 4.94 -2.14 15.46
CA CYS A 83 6.31 -1.95 15.90
C CYS A 83 6.47 -2.61 17.30
#